data_AF-A0A6M4BVL6-F1
#
_entry.id   AF-A0A6M4BVL6-F1
#
_cell.length_a   1.000
_cell.length_b   1.000
_cell.length_c   1.000
_cell.angle_alpha   90.00
_cell.angle_beta   90.00
_cell.angle_gamma   90.00
#
_symmetry.space_group_name_H-M   'P 1'
#
loop_
_entity.id
_entity.type
_entity.pdbx_description
1 polymer ?
#
loop_
_entity_poly.entity_id
_entity_poly.type
_entity_poly.pdbx_seq_one_letter_code
_entity_poly.pdbx_strand_id
1 'polypeptide(L)'
;KHKNPGLQKYALDCVLNYKSKNVIAYKTNLQNLVDEKKFKDELTQFKITEDAKNIQPEDREHVVPIILRILYGKMTSKLGADKKGGGQARRSLVMRYLAGCNENELKIFIEMAFSHFNQFMTMKPKEILNSVSCNLNLKSIISPGKLHSVLNLFEVIREYFGGYMKDELLSQLFTVFYAVCSTVASVLAQGDKVHVGYTKVMKNLRTLALSTLRKLFEQFDKYHWEKDELFVIFDTLLWPMIPKLHIEGIHSPTVLLKLLNTWCQNPRY
;
A
#
# COMPACT_ATOMS: atom_id res chain seq x y z
N LYS A 1 14.28 -7.28 0.78
CA LYS A 1 12.82 -7.54 0.68
C LYS A 1 12.36 -8.80 1.41
N HIS A 2 13.16 -9.87 1.47
CA HIS A 2 12.74 -11.12 2.13
C HIS A 2 12.51 -10.91 3.64
N LYS A 3 11.66 -11.73 4.27
CA LYS A 3 11.23 -11.59 5.68
C LYS A 3 12.18 -12.24 6.69
N ASN A 4 12.98 -13.20 6.23
CA ASN A 4 13.92 -13.96 7.06
C ASN A 4 15.16 -13.09 7.37
N PRO A 5 15.46 -12.78 8.64
CA PRO A 5 16.60 -11.93 9.02
C PRO A 5 17.96 -12.51 8.62
N GLY A 6 18.14 -13.84 8.66
CA GLY A 6 19.38 -14.49 8.23
C GLY A 6 19.64 -14.27 6.74
N LEU A 7 18.61 -14.47 5.90
CA LEU A 7 18.71 -14.18 4.46
C LEU A 7 18.92 -12.70 4.17
N GLN A 8 18.31 -11.80 4.96
CA GLN A 8 18.58 -10.37 4.84
C GLN A 8 20.06 -10.05 5.14
N LYS A 9 20.63 -10.67 6.17
CA LYS A 9 22.04 -10.50 6.54
C LYS A 9 22.97 -10.95 5.42
N TYR A 10 22.81 -12.17 4.92
CA TYR A 10 23.63 -12.67 3.80
C TYR A 10 23.48 -11.81 2.55
N ALA A 11 22.26 -11.40 2.21
CA ALA A 11 22.04 -10.52 1.06
C ALA A 11 22.71 -9.15 1.25
N LEU A 12 22.67 -8.58 2.46
CA LEU A 12 23.35 -7.33 2.78
C LEU A 12 24.87 -7.49 2.67
N ASP A 13 25.44 -8.58 3.19
CA ASP A 13 26.87 -8.85 3.09
C ASP A 13 27.30 -8.96 1.60
N CYS A 14 26.49 -9.60 0.75
CA CYS A 14 26.72 -9.62 -0.70
C CYS A 14 26.68 -8.21 -1.31
N VAL A 15 25.71 -7.37 -0.95
CA VAL A 15 25.63 -5.98 -1.43
C VAL A 15 26.85 -5.17 -1.00
N LEU A 16 27.31 -5.34 0.24
CA LEU A 16 28.48 -4.64 0.78
C LEU A 16 29.79 -5.09 0.11
N ASN A 17 29.86 -6.32 -0.38
CA ASN A 17 31.04 -6.84 -1.09
C ASN A 17 31.28 -6.19 -2.46
N TYR A 18 30.28 -5.50 -3.04
CA TYR A 18 30.49 -4.68 -4.24
C TYR A 18 31.34 -3.42 -4.00
N LYS A 19 31.71 -3.14 -2.74
CA LYS A 19 32.64 -2.07 -2.32
C LYS A 19 32.32 -0.67 -2.88
N SER A 20 31.04 -0.35 -3.07
CA SER A 20 30.64 1.04 -3.36
C SER A 20 30.99 1.93 -2.17
N LYS A 21 31.81 2.96 -2.40
CA LYS A 21 32.30 3.88 -1.36
C LYS A 21 31.13 4.52 -0.59
N ASN A 22 30.07 4.87 -1.31
CA ASN A 22 28.86 5.49 -0.79
C ASN A 22 28.09 4.60 0.20
N VAL A 23 28.20 3.27 0.09
CA VAL A 23 27.45 2.34 0.95
C VAL A 23 28.30 1.81 2.11
N ILE A 24 29.61 1.65 1.90
CA ILE A 24 30.53 1.12 2.92
C ILE A 24 30.53 1.98 4.19
N ALA A 25 30.44 3.31 4.05
CA ALA A 25 30.42 4.23 5.19
C ALA A 25 29.27 3.93 6.19
N TYR A 26 28.15 3.38 5.70
CA TYR A 26 26.96 3.08 6.50
C TYR A 26 26.82 1.58 6.84
N LYS A 27 27.87 0.78 6.62
CA LYS A 27 27.84 -0.67 6.83
C LYS A 27 27.31 -1.05 8.22
N THR A 28 27.82 -0.42 9.27
CA THR A 28 27.44 -0.72 10.65
C THR A 28 25.97 -0.41 10.89
N ASN A 29 25.47 0.74 10.40
CA ASN A 29 24.07 1.13 10.52
C ASN A 29 23.15 0.13 9.79
N LEU A 30 23.50 -0.23 8.55
CA LEU A 30 22.74 -1.20 7.76
C LEU A 30 22.69 -2.58 8.43
N GLN A 31 23.80 -3.03 9.03
CA GLN A 31 23.85 -4.29 9.77
C GLN A 31 23.01 -4.23 11.06
N ASN A 32 23.04 -3.12 11.79
CA ASN A 32 22.20 -2.91 12.97
C ASN A 32 20.70 -2.83 12.62
N LEU A 33 20.33 -2.30 11.46
CA LEU A 33 18.95 -2.33 10.96
C LEU A 33 18.47 -3.75 10.63
N VAL A 34 19.37 -4.66 10.25
CA VAL A 34 19.06 -6.08 10.03
C VAL A 34 19.01 -6.87 11.34
N ASP A 35 19.74 -6.45 12.37
CA ASP A 35 19.74 -7.09 13.70
C ASP A 35 18.45 -6.77 14.48
N GLU A 36 17.68 -7.80 14.85
CA GLU A 36 16.43 -7.66 15.61
C GLU A 36 16.61 -7.01 16.98
N LYS A 37 17.75 -7.22 17.65
CA LYS A 37 18.00 -6.68 19.00
C LYS A 37 18.30 -5.19 18.95
N LYS A 38 19.04 -4.76 17.93
CA LYS A 38 19.48 -3.36 17.76
C LYS A 38 18.50 -2.51 16.95
N PHE A 39 17.57 -3.15 16.23
CA PHE A 39 16.68 -2.51 15.28
C PHE A 39 15.99 -1.24 15.81
N LYS A 40 15.39 -1.30 17.00
CA LYS A 40 14.63 -0.17 17.56
C LYS A 40 15.53 1.01 17.94
N ASP A 41 16.68 0.71 18.52
CA ASP A 41 17.67 1.71 18.93
C ASP A 41 18.29 2.36 17.69
N GLU A 42 18.61 1.55 16.68
CA GLU A 42 19.17 2.02 15.42
C GLU A 42 18.19 2.95 14.67
N LEU A 43 16.89 2.63 14.60
CA LEU A 43 15.90 3.54 14.00
C LEU A 43 15.82 4.91 14.71
N THR A 44 16.22 4.97 15.98
CA THR A 44 16.19 6.22 16.76
C THR A 44 17.47 7.03 16.55
N GLN A 45 18.62 6.36 16.46
CA GLN A 45 19.93 6.98 16.29
C GLN A 45 20.22 7.37 14.84
N PHE A 46 19.94 6.47 13.89
CA PHE A 46 20.22 6.63 12.47
C PHE A 46 18.99 7.15 11.72
N LYS A 47 18.57 8.38 12.01
CA LYS A 47 17.42 9.04 11.34
C LYS A 47 17.67 9.22 9.83
N ILE A 48 16.66 8.92 9.02
CA ILE A 48 16.70 9.04 7.54
C ILE A 48 16.43 10.45 7.03
N THR A 49 15.94 11.35 7.87
CA THR A 49 15.59 12.71 7.49
C THR A 49 16.81 13.52 7.02
N GLU A 50 16.59 14.46 6.10
CA GLU A 50 17.67 15.28 5.53
C GLU A 50 18.32 16.22 6.57
N ASP A 51 17.55 16.68 7.56
CA ASP A 51 18.01 17.56 8.63
C ASP A 51 18.98 16.88 9.61
N ALA A 52 18.86 15.56 9.78
CA ALA A 52 19.68 14.79 10.71
C ALA A 52 21.12 14.61 10.23
N LYS A 53 21.40 14.83 8.93
CA LYS A 53 22.73 14.69 8.29
C LYS A 53 23.43 13.35 8.54
N ASN A 54 22.68 12.32 8.93
CA ASN A 54 23.19 10.97 9.15
C ASN A 54 23.55 10.26 7.84
N ILE A 55 22.96 10.67 6.72
CA ILE A 55 23.26 10.16 5.37
C ILE A 55 23.59 11.37 4.51
N GLN A 56 24.78 11.40 3.91
CA GLN A 56 25.19 12.47 3.01
C GLN A 56 24.31 12.49 1.76
N PRO A 57 23.94 13.66 1.21
CA PRO A 57 23.06 13.77 0.04
C PRO A 57 23.50 12.88 -1.13
N GLU A 58 24.79 12.91 -1.47
CA GLU A 58 25.44 12.10 -2.51
C GLU A 58 25.35 10.58 -2.29
N ASP A 59 25.18 10.13 -1.04
CA ASP A 59 25.08 8.71 -0.73
C ASP A 59 23.62 8.22 -0.71
N ARG A 60 22.64 9.13 -0.60
CA ARG A 60 21.22 8.78 -0.42
C ARG A 60 20.68 7.92 -1.54
N GLU A 61 21.03 8.24 -2.78
CA GLU A 61 20.60 7.50 -3.98
C GLU A 61 20.99 6.01 -3.90
N HIS A 62 22.10 5.68 -3.23
CA HIS A 62 22.57 4.31 -3.08
C HIS A 62 22.10 3.66 -1.78
N VAL A 63 22.09 4.41 -0.68
CA VAL A 63 21.88 3.88 0.68
C VAL A 63 20.39 3.76 1.02
N VAL A 64 19.59 4.78 0.71
CA VAL A 64 18.17 4.80 1.06
C VAL A 64 17.43 3.63 0.41
N PRO A 65 17.61 3.30 -0.88
CA PRO A 65 16.95 2.13 -1.47
C PRO A 65 17.30 0.81 -0.79
N ILE A 66 18.46 0.68 -0.15
CA ILE A 66 18.83 -0.50 0.65
C ILE A 66 18.04 -0.49 1.97
N ILE A 67 18.00 0.65 2.66
CA ILE A 67 17.21 0.84 3.90
C ILE A 67 15.75 0.48 3.64
N LEU A 68 15.12 1.03 2.59
CA LEU A 68 13.74 0.74 2.20
C LEU A 68 13.51 -0.78 2.04
N ARG A 69 14.43 -1.49 1.36
CA ARG A 69 14.34 -2.94 1.14
C ARG A 69 14.49 -3.77 2.42
N ILE A 70 15.29 -3.31 3.39
CA ILE A 70 15.44 -3.94 4.72
C ILE A 70 14.15 -3.72 5.51
N LEU A 71 13.72 -2.46 5.64
CA LEU A 71 12.55 -2.07 6.42
C LEU A 71 11.25 -2.69 5.90
N TYR A 72 11.07 -2.80 4.58
CA TYR A 72 9.93 -3.53 4.01
C TYR A 72 9.91 -5.01 4.42
N GLY A 73 11.09 -5.65 4.44
CA GLY A 73 11.20 -7.03 4.91
C GLY A 73 10.87 -7.16 6.40
N LYS A 74 11.32 -6.20 7.24
CA LYS A 74 11.01 -6.15 8.67
C LYS A 74 9.53 -5.94 8.94
N MET A 75 8.90 -5.03 8.19
CA MET A 75 7.47 -4.74 8.29
C MET A 75 6.60 -5.94 7.90
N THR A 76 7.00 -6.70 6.88
CA THR A 76 6.20 -7.82 6.36
C THR A 76 6.50 -9.15 7.06
N SER A 77 7.51 -9.18 7.93
CA SER A 77 7.87 -10.35 8.74
C SER A 77 6.83 -10.62 9.82
N LYS A 78 6.50 -11.90 10.02
CA LYS A 78 5.62 -12.37 11.10
C LYS A 78 6.39 -12.67 12.39
N LEU A 79 7.73 -12.56 12.39
CA LEU A 79 8.56 -12.79 13.58
C LEU A 79 8.18 -11.76 14.66
N GLY A 80 7.59 -12.23 15.77
CA GLY A 80 7.07 -11.40 16.85
C GLY A 80 5.57 -11.05 16.76
N ALA A 81 4.85 -11.55 15.74
CA ALA A 81 3.40 -11.42 15.62
C ALA A 81 2.61 -12.28 16.63
N ASP A 82 3.27 -13.27 17.25
CA ASP A 82 2.67 -14.19 18.23
C ASP A 82 2.29 -13.50 19.56
N LYS A 83 2.84 -12.31 19.83
CA LYS A 83 2.34 -11.44 20.90
C LYS A 83 1.30 -10.50 20.30
N LYS A 84 0.05 -10.58 20.77
CA LYS A 84 -1.08 -9.69 20.39
C LYS A 84 -0.57 -8.23 20.28
N GLY A 85 -0.51 -7.70 19.06
CA GLY A 85 -0.13 -6.31 18.77
C GLY A 85 1.32 -6.03 18.40
N GLY A 86 2.26 -6.97 18.59
CA GLY A 86 3.70 -6.75 18.31
C GLY A 86 4.01 -6.41 16.84
N GLY A 87 3.32 -7.07 15.91
CA GLY A 87 3.46 -6.79 14.48
C GLY A 87 2.95 -5.40 14.07
N GLN A 88 1.87 -4.92 14.70
CA GLN A 88 1.32 -3.58 14.45
C GLN A 88 2.28 -2.50 14.97
N ALA A 89 2.78 -2.64 16.20
CA ALA A 89 3.71 -1.69 16.79
C ALA A 89 5.00 -1.55 15.96
N ARG A 90 5.55 -2.68 15.47
CA ARG A 90 6.70 -2.71 14.58
C ARG A 90 6.42 -2.00 13.26
N ARG A 91 5.26 -2.27 12.66
CA ARG A 91 4.83 -1.61 11.42
C ARG A 91 4.71 -0.10 11.60
N SER A 92 4.06 0.36 12.68
CA SER A 92 3.96 1.78 13.02
C SER A 92 5.33 2.42 13.27
N LEU A 93 6.27 1.70 13.89
CA LEU A 93 7.64 2.19 14.07
C LEU A 93 8.35 2.38 12.72
N VAL A 94 8.27 1.39 11.82
CA VAL A 94 8.84 1.48 10.46
C VAL A 94 8.21 2.63 9.68
N MET A 95 6.89 2.76 9.68
CA MET A 95 6.23 3.83 8.92
C MET A 95 6.58 5.22 9.44
N ARG A 96 6.68 5.42 10.77
CA ARG A 96 7.14 6.70 11.34
C ARG A 96 8.57 7.03 10.94
N TYR A 97 9.44 6.04 10.88
CA TYR A 97 10.80 6.25 10.40
C TYR A 97 10.82 6.64 8.92
N LEU A 98 10.06 5.93 8.10
CA LEU A 98 9.94 6.20 6.66
C LEU A 98 9.27 7.55 6.35
N ALA A 99 8.50 8.12 7.28
CA ALA A 99 7.91 9.45 7.12
C ALA A 99 8.98 10.55 7.03
N GLY A 100 10.23 10.24 7.39
CA GLY A 100 11.38 11.12 7.19
C GLY A 100 12.01 11.07 5.80
N CYS A 101 11.52 10.21 4.90
CA CYS A 101 12.00 10.17 3.52
C CYS A 101 11.50 11.38 2.73
N ASN A 102 12.27 11.82 1.74
CA ASN A 102 11.75 12.76 0.76
C ASN A 102 10.78 12.06 -0.22
N GLU A 103 10.13 12.84 -1.06
CA GLU A 103 9.07 12.34 -1.95
C GLU A 103 9.57 11.32 -2.97
N ASN A 104 10.78 11.51 -3.52
CA ASN A 104 11.37 10.58 -4.47
C ASN A 104 11.68 9.22 -3.82
N GLU A 105 12.20 9.25 -2.59
CA GLU A 105 12.46 8.04 -1.81
C GLU A 105 11.16 7.32 -1.42
N LEU A 106 10.12 8.07 -1.09
CA LEU A 106 8.79 7.53 -0.82
C LEU A 106 8.17 6.89 -2.07
N LYS A 107 8.36 7.49 -3.25
CA LYS A 107 7.99 6.89 -4.54
C LYS A 107 8.67 5.54 -4.75
N ILE A 108 9.99 5.46 -4.53
CA ILE A 108 10.73 4.19 -4.60
C ILE A 108 10.14 3.16 -3.62
N PHE A 109 9.75 3.57 -2.41
CA PHE A 109 9.10 2.68 -1.45
C PHE A 109 7.75 2.15 -1.96
N ILE A 110 6.89 3.02 -2.53
CA ILE A 110 5.57 2.66 -3.06
C ILE A 110 5.68 1.69 -4.24
N GLU A 111 6.52 2.01 -5.24
CA GLU A 111 6.79 1.13 -6.38
C GLU A 111 7.37 -0.23 -5.94
N MET A 112 8.23 -0.20 -4.92
CA MET A 112 8.79 -1.43 -4.35
C MET A 112 7.71 -2.25 -3.65
N ALA A 113 6.87 -1.60 -2.84
CA ALA A 113 5.84 -2.20 -2.00
C ALA A 113 4.71 -2.82 -2.83
N PHE A 114 4.35 -2.16 -3.93
CA PHE A 114 3.28 -2.56 -4.84
C PHE A 114 3.79 -3.06 -6.18
N SER A 115 5.01 -3.59 -6.25
CA SER A 115 5.64 -4.14 -7.47
C SER A 115 4.75 -4.97 -8.41
N HIS A 116 3.74 -5.67 -7.90
CA HIS A 116 2.78 -6.44 -8.72
C HIS A 116 1.80 -5.57 -9.52
N PHE A 117 1.71 -4.28 -9.17
CA PHE A 117 0.82 -3.29 -9.74
C PHE A 117 1.58 -2.17 -10.46
N ASN A 118 2.92 -2.25 -10.56
CA ASN A 118 3.73 -1.19 -11.20
C ASN A 118 3.29 -0.89 -12.64
N GLN A 119 2.84 -1.91 -13.37
CA GLN A 119 2.32 -1.72 -14.73
C GLN A 119 1.11 -0.77 -14.78
N PHE A 120 0.34 -0.66 -13.69
CA PHE A 120 -0.84 0.20 -13.62
C PHE A 120 -0.51 1.63 -13.16
N MET A 121 0.67 1.85 -12.53
CA MET A 121 1.04 3.16 -11.98
C MET A 121 1.26 4.23 -13.05
N THR A 122 1.45 3.83 -14.30
CA THR A 122 1.59 4.73 -15.45
C THR A 122 0.35 4.79 -16.33
N MET A 123 -0.72 4.07 -15.96
CA MET A 123 -1.95 3.96 -16.74
C MET A 123 -3.04 4.89 -16.20
N LYS A 124 -3.94 5.34 -17.07
CA LYS A 124 -5.12 6.08 -16.63
C LYS A 124 -6.13 5.14 -15.95
N PRO A 125 -6.97 5.63 -15.02
CA PRO A 125 -7.92 4.79 -14.29
C PRO A 125 -8.80 3.89 -15.18
N LYS A 126 -9.41 4.44 -16.24
CA LYS A 126 -10.22 3.65 -17.18
C LYS A 126 -9.43 2.59 -17.93
N GLU A 127 -8.19 2.89 -18.29
CA GLU A 127 -7.30 1.92 -18.96
C GLU A 127 -6.98 0.76 -18.02
N ILE A 128 -6.81 1.01 -16.72
CA ILE A 128 -6.62 -0.03 -15.71
C ILE A 128 -7.83 -0.97 -15.69
N LEU A 129 -9.04 -0.42 -15.61
CA LEU A 129 -10.28 -1.22 -15.61
C LEU A 129 -10.40 -2.09 -16.86
N ASN A 130 -10.16 -1.50 -18.04
CA ASN A 130 -10.20 -2.22 -19.31
C ASN A 130 -9.12 -3.31 -19.38
N SER A 131 -7.88 -2.99 -19.02
CA SER A 131 -6.76 -3.94 -19.03
C SER A 131 -7.00 -5.12 -18.09
N VAL A 132 -7.47 -4.86 -16.87
CA VAL A 132 -7.78 -5.93 -15.91
C VAL A 132 -8.93 -6.80 -16.40
N SER A 133 -9.97 -6.20 -17.00
CA SER A 133 -11.14 -6.95 -17.46
C SER A 133 -10.84 -7.79 -18.71
N CYS A 134 -10.12 -7.24 -19.69
CA CYS A 134 -9.76 -7.94 -20.92
C CYS A 134 -8.74 -9.06 -20.71
N ASN A 135 -7.80 -8.88 -19.79
CA ASN A 135 -6.74 -9.86 -19.51
C ASN A 135 -7.07 -10.78 -18.32
N LEU A 136 -8.33 -10.80 -17.86
CA LEU A 136 -8.73 -11.59 -16.70
C LEU A 136 -8.56 -13.10 -16.98
N ASN A 137 -7.64 -13.73 -16.27
CA ASN A 137 -7.52 -15.18 -16.21
C ASN A 137 -7.77 -15.67 -14.78
N LEU A 138 -8.92 -16.32 -14.56
CA LEU A 138 -9.33 -16.82 -13.24
C LEU A 138 -8.35 -17.85 -12.64
N LYS A 139 -7.52 -18.51 -13.46
CA LYS A 139 -6.52 -19.48 -12.98
C LYS A 139 -5.22 -18.83 -12.49
N SER A 140 -4.95 -17.58 -12.90
CA SER A 140 -3.69 -16.88 -12.61
C SER A 140 -3.89 -15.52 -11.94
N ILE A 141 -5.05 -15.31 -11.32
CA ILE A 141 -5.36 -14.06 -10.63
C ILE A 141 -4.60 -13.92 -9.32
N ILE A 142 -4.36 -12.66 -8.91
CA ILE A 142 -3.85 -12.33 -7.59
C ILE A 142 -4.81 -12.90 -6.53
N SER A 143 -4.27 -13.76 -5.66
CA SER A 143 -5.07 -14.40 -4.60
C SER A 143 -5.77 -13.37 -3.69
N PRO A 144 -6.94 -13.70 -3.09
CA PRO A 144 -7.68 -12.75 -2.26
C PRO A 144 -6.90 -12.30 -1.03
N GLY A 145 -6.11 -13.21 -0.44
CA GLY A 145 -5.24 -12.88 0.71
C GLY A 145 -4.16 -11.86 0.35
N LYS A 146 -3.64 -11.90 -0.88
CA LYS A 146 -2.69 -10.90 -1.39
C LYS A 146 -3.39 -9.57 -1.65
N LEU A 147 -4.57 -9.56 -2.29
CA LEU A 147 -5.37 -8.33 -2.48
C LEU A 147 -5.73 -7.66 -1.15
N HIS A 148 -6.13 -8.45 -0.15
CA HIS A 148 -6.38 -7.95 1.21
C HIS A 148 -5.12 -7.32 1.83
N SER A 149 -3.96 -7.99 1.68
CA SER A 149 -2.69 -7.46 2.17
C SER A 149 -2.28 -6.16 1.48
N VAL A 150 -2.59 -6.03 0.19
CA VAL A 150 -2.35 -4.81 -0.61
C VAL A 150 -3.23 -3.67 -0.11
N LEU A 151 -4.54 -3.88 0.07
CA LEU A 151 -5.43 -2.86 0.65
C LEU A 151 -4.99 -2.45 2.06
N ASN A 152 -4.61 -3.40 2.91
CA ASN A 152 -4.06 -3.09 4.22
C ASN A 152 -2.75 -2.30 4.16
N LEU A 153 -1.92 -2.52 3.12
CA LEU A 153 -0.70 -1.74 2.91
C LEU A 153 -1.00 -0.33 2.44
N PHE A 154 -1.90 -0.21 1.48
CA PHE A 154 -2.41 1.05 0.97
C PHE A 154 -2.99 1.91 2.09
N GLU A 155 -3.84 1.36 2.95
CA GLU A 155 -4.43 2.06 4.10
C GLU A 155 -3.39 2.67 5.04
N VAL A 156 -2.32 1.94 5.33
CA VAL A 156 -1.27 2.43 6.24
C VAL A 156 -0.37 3.45 5.54
N ILE A 157 -0.07 3.27 4.25
CA ILE A 157 0.66 4.28 3.47
C ILE A 157 -0.15 5.59 3.42
N ARG A 158 -1.46 5.48 3.15
CA ARG A 158 -2.41 6.60 3.19
C ARG A 158 -2.40 7.32 4.54
N GLU A 159 -2.49 6.57 5.63
CA GLU A 159 -2.53 7.11 6.99
C GLU A 159 -1.24 7.84 7.39
N TYR A 160 -0.07 7.27 7.10
CA TYR A 160 1.21 7.83 7.54
C TYR A 160 1.79 8.88 6.60
N PHE A 161 1.55 8.75 5.30
CA PHE A 161 2.22 9.56 4.30
C PHE A 161 1.27 10.44 3.49
N GLY A 162 -0.03 10.15 3.48
CA GLY A 162 -1.00 10.83 2.62
C GLY A 162 -1.01 12.35 2.80
N GLY A 163 -0.82 12.87 4.02
CA GLY A 163 -0.81 14.31 4.27
C GLY A 163 0.37 15.09 3.67
N TYR A 164 1.42 14.41 3.21
CA TYR A 164 2.65 15.03 2.70
C TYR A 164 2.97 14.68 1.23
N MET A 165 2.25 13.71 0.63
CA MET A 165 2.43 13.39 -0.79
C MET A 165 1.87 14.51 -1.65
N LYS A 166 2.59 14.90 -2.71
CA LYS A 166 2.00 15.75 -3.75
C LYS A 166 1.03 14.93 -4.60
N ASP A 167 0.18 15.64 -5.33
CA ASP A 167 -0.89 15.07 -6.14
C ASP A 167 -0.38 14.03 -7.16
N GLU A 168 0.81 14.22 -7.73
CA GLU A 168 1.40 13.26 -8.68
C GLU A 168 1.64 11.89 -8.03
N LEU A 169 2.29 11.85 -6.86
CA LEU A 169 2.58 10.60 -6.16
C LEU A 169 1.30 10.00 -5.56
N LEU A 170 0.37 10.84 -5.12
CA LEU A 170 -0.93 10.41 -4.61
C LEU A 170 -1.76 9.73 -5.70
N SER A 171 -1.80 10.32 -6.90
CA SER A 171 -2.47 9.75 -8.08
C SER A 171 -1.84 8.39 -8.46
N GLN A 172 -0.50 8.30 -8.49
CA GLN A 172 0.20 7.03 -8.70
C GLN A 172 -0.16 5.99 -7.64
N LEU A 173 -0.27 6.38 -6.36
CA LEU A 173 -0.72 5.48 -5.31
C LEU A 173 -2.17 5.00 -5.55
N PHE A 174 -3.08 5.88 -5.97
CA PHE A 174 -4.48 5.54 -6.23
C PHE A 174 -4.67 4.55 -7.39
N THR A 175 -3.77 4.53 -8.38
CA THR A 175 -3.80 3.50 -9.44
C THR A 175 -3.79 2.07 -8.87
N VAL A 176 -3.06 1.84 -7.76
CA VAL A 176 -3.03 0.55 -7.07
C VAL A 176 -4.41 0.21 -6.51
N PHE A 177 -5.08 1.20 -5.93
CA PHE A 177 -6.45 1.04 -5.42
C PHE A 177 -7.43 0.74 -6.56
N TYR A 178 -7.37 1.47 -7.67
CA TYR A 178 -8.22 1.21 -8.85
C TYR A 178 -7.96 -0.16 -9.46
N ALA A 179 -6.71 -0.62 -9.51
CA ALA A 179 -6.38 -1.95 -10.01
C ALA A 179 -6.96 -3.05 -9.11
N VAL A 180 -6.91 -2.89 -7.79
CA VAL A 180 -7.57 -3.83 -6.85
C VAL A 180 -9.09 -3.82 -7.04
N CYS A 181 -9.71 -2.64 -7.13
CA CYS A 181 -11.16 -2.51 -7.31
C CYS A 181 -11.61 -3.16 -8.63
N SER A 182 -10.89 -2.88 -9.72
CA SER A 182 -11.12 -3.48 -11.03
C SER A 182 -10.98 -4.99 -10.97
N THR A 183 -9.92 -5.51 -10.34
CA THR A 183 -9.71 -6.96 -10.17
C THR A 183 -10.87 -7.61 -9.43
N VAL A 184 -11.34 -6.97 -8.35
CA VAL A 184 -12.48 -7.47 -7.56
C VAL A 184 -13.77 -7.44 -8.37
N ALA A 185 -14.02 -6.37 -9.12
CA ALA A 185 -15.19 -6.24 -9.97
C ALA A 185 -15.22 -7.26 -11.10
N SER A 186 -14.12 -7.41 -11.85
CA SER A 186 -14.04 -8.35 -12.98
C SER A 186 -14.22 -9.80 -12.55
N VAL A 187 -13.72 -10.20 -11.37
CA VAL A 187 -13.97 -11.55 -10.83
C VAL A 187 -15.42 -11.75 -10.45
N LEU A 188 -16.02 -10.79 -9.76
CA LEU A 188 -17.42 -10.89 -9.32
C LEU A 188 -18.40 -10.87 -10.51
N ALA A 189 -18.02 -10.25 -11.63
CA ALA A 189 -18.76 -10.31 -12.89
C ALA A 189 -18.76 -11.72 -13.53
N GLN A 190 -17.76 -12.56 -13.24
CA GLN A 190 -17.70 -13.95 -13.68
C GLN A 190 -18.28 -14.93 -12.63
N GLY A 191 -19.27 -14.47 -11.84
CA GLY A 191 -19.78 -15.18 -10.66
C GLY A 191 -20.10 -16.66 -10.88
N ASP A 192 -20.68 -17.02 -12.02
CA ASP A 192 -21.06 -18.41 -12.35
C ASP A 192 -19.85 -19.35 -12.54
N LYS A 193 -18.68 -18.78 -12.85
CA LYS A 193 -17.42 -19.51 -13.07
C LYS A 193 -16.52 -19.50 -11.84
N VAL A 194 -16.95 -18.86 -10.75
CA VAL A 194 -16.14 -18.65 -9.54
C VAL A 194 -16.77 -19.41 -8.38
N HIS A 195 -15.98 -20.21 -7.68
CA HIS A 195 -16.44 -20.98 -6.53
C HIS A 195 -17.10 -20.07 -5.47
N VAL A 196 -18.24 -20.50 -4.93
CA VAL A 196 -19.09 -19.70 -4.00
C VAL A 196 -18.30 -19.13 -2.82
N GLY A 197 -17.40 -19.94 -2.24
CA GLY A 197 -16.52 -19.50 -1.15
C GLY A 197 -15.58 -18.36 -1.57
N TYR A 198 -15.06 -18.40 -2.80
CA TYR A 198 -14.20 -17.35 -3.34
C TYR A 198 -15.02 -16.08 -3.62
N THR A 199 -16.21 -16.21 -4.20
CA THR A 199 -17.16 -15.11 -4.41
C THR A 199 -17.48 -14.38 -3.10
N LYS A 200 -17.69 -15.11 -1.99
CA LYS A 200 -17.88 -14.52 -0.66
C LYS A 200 -16.67 -13.69 -0.22
N VAL A 201 -15.46 -14.20 -0.39
CA VAL A 201 -14.23 -13.47 -0.05
C VAL A 201 -14.06 -12.21 -0.90
N MET A 202 -14.38 -12.28 -2.20
CA MET A 202 -14.30 -11.13 -3.10
C MET A 202 -15.34 -10.05 -2.76
N LYS A 203 -16.56 -10.44 -2.33
CA LYS A 203 -17.55 -9.47 -1.80
C LYS A 203 -17.03 -8.77 -0.54
N ASN A 204 -16.40 -9.51 0.38
CA ASN A 204 -15.79 -8.89 1.57
C ASN A 204 -14.66 -7.93 1.20
N LEU A 205 -13.85 -8.27 0.19
CA LEU A 205 -12.83 -7.36 -0.35
C LEU A 205 -13.44 -6.09 -0.96
N ARG A 206 -14.57 -6.20 -1.68
CA ARG A 206 -15.31 -5.02 -2.17
C ARG A 206 -15.76 -4.13 -1.02
N THR A 207 -16.32 -4.71 0.06
CA THR A 207 -16.71 -3.96 1.26
C THR A 207 -15.52 -3.26 1.92
N LEU A 208 -14.36 -3.93 1.99
CA LEU A 208 -13.12 -3.33 2.50
C LEU A 208 -12.65 -2.16 1.60
N ALA A 209 -12.65 -2.35 0.28
CA ALA A 209 -12.28 -1.30 -0.67
C ALA A 209 -13.23 -0.09 -0.58
N LEU A 210 -14.53 -0.31 -0.39
CA LEU A 210 -15.49 0.77 -0.18
C LEU A 210 -15.25 1.52 1.14
N SER A 211 -14.85 0.80 2.20
CA SER A 211 -14.45 1.44 3.45
C SER A 211 -13.16 2.26 3.29
N THR A 212 -12.20 1.77 2.51
CA THR A 212 -11.00 2.53 2.13
C THR A 212 -11.37 3.78 1.34
N LEU A 213 -12.27 3.65 0.36
CA LEU A 213 -12.74 4.77 -0.45
C LEU A 213 -13.32 5.89 0.42
N ARG A 214 -14.18 5.55 1.39
CA ARG A 214 -14.71 6.52 2.34
C ARG A 214 -13.61 7.31 3.03
N LYS A 215 -12.58 6.63 3.55
CA LYS A 215 -11.45 7.27 4.21
C LYS A 215 -10.57 8.09 3.25
N LEU A 216 -10.53 7.75 1.97
CA LEU A 216 -9.87 8.58 0.95
C LEU A 216 -10.61 9.91 0.80
N PHE A 217 -11.93 9.89 0.62
CA PHE A 217 -12.73 11.11 0.53
C PHE A 217 -12.74 11.95 1.82
N GLU A 218 -12.60 11.32 2.99
CA GLU A 218 -12.45 12.02 4.29
C GLU A 218 -11.09 12.70 4.45
N GLN A 219 -9.99 12.02 4.08
CA GLN A 219 -8.64 12.55 4.27
C GLN A 219 -8.23 13.54 3.16
N PHE A 220 -8.67 13.30 1.93
CA PHE A 220 -8.29 14.07 0.75
C PHE A 220 -9.45 14.94 0.24
N ASP A 221 -10.03 15.72 1.15
CA ASP A 221 -11.13 16.66 0.89
C ASP A 221 -10.79 17.76 -0.14
N LYS A 222 -9.49 17.96 -0.39
CA LYS A 222 -8.96 18.90 -1.37
C LYS A 222 -8.51 18.29 -2.69
N TYR A 223 -8.37 16.97 -2.78
CA TYR A 223 -7.93 16.30 -4.00
C TYR A 223 -8.98 16.45 -5.10
N HIS A 224 -8.51 16.75 -6.31
CA HIS A 224 -9.37 16.89 -7.47
C HIS A 224 -9.63 15.53 -8.12
N TRP A 225 -10.75 14.90 -7.77
CA TRP A 225 -11.16 13.63 -8.36
C TRP A 225 -11.52 13.80 -9.85
N GLU A 226 -10.77 13.14 -10.72
CA GLU A 226 -11.00 13.18 -12.16
C GLU A 226 -12.21 12.34 -12.57
N LYS A 227 -12.81 12.67 -13.73
CA LYS A 227 -13.96 11.92 -14.28
C LYS A 227 -13.66 10.43 -14.48
N ASP A 228 -12.43 10.09 -14.86
CA ASP A 228 -12.02 8.71 -15.10
C ASP A 228 -11.85 7.94 -13.78
N GLU A 229 -11.31 8.58 -12.74
CA GLU A 229 -11.24 8.01 -11.40
C GLU A 229 -12.63 7.71 -10.83
N LEU A 230 -13.53 8.70 -10.92
CA LEU A 230 -14.92 8.56 -10.49
C LEU A 230 -15.62 7.45 -11.27
N PHE A 231 -15.43 7.39 -12.60
CA PHE A 231 -16.02 6.33 -13.40
C PHE A 231 -15.64 4.94 -12.88
N VAL A 232 -14.35 4.69 -12.63
CA VAL A 232 -13.88 3.40 -12.10
C VAL A 232 -14.45 3.12 -10.70
N ILE A 233 -14.45 4.12 -9.82
CA ILE A 233 -15.03 4.01 -8.48
C ILE A 233 -16.49 3.57 -8.55
N PHE A 234 -17.28 4.27 -9.37
CA PHE A 234 -18.70 4.01 -9.48
C PHE A 234 -19.00 2.64 -10.09
N ASP A 235 -18.34 2.30 -11.19
CA ASP A 235 -18.53 1.03 -11.89
C ASP A 235 -18.12 -0.19 -11.05
N THR A 236 -16.99 -0.09 -10.34
CA THR A 236 -16.43 -1.23 -9.60
C THR A 236 -16.99 -1.41 -8.20
N LEU A 237 -17.39 -0.32 -7.53
CA LEU A 237 -17.80 -0.33 -6.12
C LEU A 237 -19.26 0.09 -5.89
N LEU A 238 -19.74 1.21 -6.46
CA LEU A 238 -21.05 1.77 -6.12
C LEU A 238 -22.20 1.08 -6.85
N TRP A 239 -22.20 1.08 -8.18
CA TRP A 239 -23.28 0.51 -9.00
C TRP A 239 -23.62 -0.94 -8.65
N PRO A 240 -22.64 -1.83 -8.37
CA PRO A 240 -22.95 -3.19 -7.96
C PRO A 240 -23.62 -3.31 -6.58
N MET A 241 -23.54 -2.28 -5.73
CA MET A 241 -24.03 -2.30 -4.35
C MET A 241 -25.33 -1.52 -4.16
N ILE A 242 -25.63 -0.52 -5.00
CA ILE A 242 -26.86 0.28 -4.91
C ILE A 242 -28.14 -0.57 -4.92
N PRO A 243 -28.33 -1.56 -5.81
CA PRO A 243 -29.60 -2.31 -5.87
C PRO A 243 -29.97 -3.00 -4.55
N LYS A 244 -28.99 -3.33 -3.72
CA LYS A 244 -29.19 -4.02 -2.44
C LYS A 244 -29.25 -3.09 -1.23
N LEU A 245 -29.00 -1.79 -1.43
CA LEU A 245 -28.87 -0.83 -0.34
C LEU A 245 -30.13 -0.77 0.54
N HIS A 246 -31.32 -0.81 -0.08
CA HIS A 246 -32.60 -0.77 0.63
C HIS A 246 -32.87 -2.03 1.48
N ILE A 247 -32.25 -3.16 1.15
CA ILE A 247 -32.40 -4.44 1.85
C ILE A 247 -31.33 -4.57 2.95
N GLU A 248 -30.08 -4.29 2.61
CA GLU A 248 -28.93 -4.46 3.51
C GLU A 248 -28.85 -3.36 4.59
N GLY A 249 -29.50 -2.21 4.38
CA GLY A 249 -29.46 -1.05 5.27
C GLY A 249 -30.53 -0.98 6.36
N ILE A 250 -31.39 -1.99 6.50
CA ILE A 250 -32.56 -1.94 7.40
C ILE A 250 -32.16 -1.84 8.88
N HIS A 251 -31.13 -2.58 9.30
CA HIS A 251 -30.75 -2.68 10.72
C HIS A 251 -29.58 -1.78 11.11
N SER A 252 -28.71 -1.43 10.16
CA SER A 252 -27.53 -0.61 10.43
C SER A 252 -27.03 0.06 9.14
N PRO A 253 -26.39 1.23 9.23
CA PRO A 253 -25.86 1.91 8.05
C PRO A 253 -24.78 1.07 7.37
N THR A 254 -25.02 0.70 6.11
CA THR A 254 -24.06 -0.01 5.27
C THR A 254 -22.81 0.82 5.02
N VAL A 255 -21.72 0.20 4.58
CA VAL A 255 -20.50 0.93 4.21
C VAL A 255 -20.76 1.92 3.07
N LEU A 256 -21.65 1.57 2.13
CA LEU A 256 -22.09 2.48 1.07
C LEU A 256 -22.85 3.68 1.65
N LEU A 257 -23.78 3.47 2.58
CA LEU A 257 -24.50 4.57 3.21
C LEU A 257 -23.56 5.51 3.98
N LYS A 258 -22.55 4.95 4.66
CA LYS A 258 -21.51 5.74 5.34
C LYS A 258 -20.69 6.58 4.37
N LEU A 259 -20.34 6.03 3.20
CA LEU A 259 -19.66 6.78 2.13
C LEU A 259 -20.54 7.93 1.61
N LEU A 260 -21.81 7.66 1.30
CA LEU A 260 -22.74 8.68 0.84
C LEU A 260 -22.93 9.78 1.89
N ASN A 261 -23.01 9.43 3.17
CA ASN A 261 -23.06 10.41 4.25
C ASN A 261 -21.79 11.28 4.31
N THR A 262 -20.60 10.69 4.16
CA THR A 262 -19.34 11.46 4.04
C THR A 262 -19.41 12.43 2.87
N TRP A 263 -19.98 12.03 1.72
CA TRP A 263 -20.13 12.91 0.57
C TRP A 263 -21.09 14.06 0.83
N CYS A 264 -22.27 13.79 1.41
CA CYS A 264 -23.23 14.83 1.76
C CYS A 264 -22.70 15.89 2.74
N GLN A 265 -21.68 15.55 3.52
CA GLN A 265 -21.05 16.47 4.48
C GLN A 265 -20.04 17.43 3.84
N ASN A 266 -19.62 17.19 2.59
CA ASN A 266 -18.66 18.02 1.88
C ASN A 266 -19.28 18.58 0.58
N PRO A 267 -19.49 19.91 0.47
CA PRO A 267 -20.20 20.54 -0.65
C PRO A 267 -19.45 20.49 -1.99
N ARG A 268 -18.20 19.99 -2.02
CA ARG A 268 -17.42 19.84 -3.25
C ARG A 268 -17.75 18.55 -4.01
N TYR A 269 -18.45 17.61 -3.38
CA TYR A 269 -18.81 16.31 -3.94
C TYR A 269 -20.23 16.28 -4.48
#